data_AF-A0A960KY13-F1
#
_entry.id   AF-A0A960KY13-F1
#
_cell.length_a   1.000
_cell.length_b   1.000
_cell.length_c   1.000
_cell.angle_alpha   90.00
_cell.angle_beta   90.00
_cell.angle_gamma   90.00
#
_symmetry.space_group_name_H-M   'P 1'
#
loop_
_entity.id
_entity.type
_entity.pdbx_description
1 polymer ?
#
loop_
_entity_poly.entity_id
_entity_poly.type
_entity_poly.pdbx_seq_one_letter_code
_entity_poly.pdbx_strand_id
1 'polypeptide(L)'
;MKKLCCWMLLGLLVACGAAKKEEKLADKDKEKKEEKVPVEVAQVGTGFIEATLSASANLETEAQVAVYSRTSNLLKTLLVEEGDHVAKGDVLARLDDETQKIAREKAQATFEKNEKEYLRQKSLFEQKMISQQVFNDTLF
;
A
#
# COMPACT_ATOMS: atom_id res chain seq x y z
N MET A 1 -24.29 -62.09 -13.73
CA MET A 1 -25.06 -63.31 -14.07
C MET A 1 -24.10 -64.48 -13.98
N LYS A 2 -24.28 -65.38 -12.99
CA LYS A 2 -24.77 -66.76 -13.21
C LYS A 2 -23.73 -67.57 -14.02
N LYS A 3 -23.11 -68.67 -13.57
CA LYS A 3 -23.48 -69.78 -12.67
C LYS A 3 -22.18 -70.58 -12.41
N LEU A 4 -21.88 -71.01 -11.19
CA LEU A 4 -22.44 -72.17 -10.47
C LEU A 4 -21.78 -73.50 -10.88
N CYS A 5 -21.67 -74.36 -9.86
CA CYS A 5 -21.40 -75.80 -9.85
C CYS A 5 -19.94 -76.18 -9.60
N CYS A 6 -19.56 -76.56 -8.38
CA CYS A 6 -20.05 -77.71 -7.60
C CYS A 6 -19.84 -79.02 -8.39
N TRP A 7 -18.80 -79.78 -8.05
CA TRP A 7 -18.97 -81.20 -7.74
C TRP A 7 -17.80 -81.74 -6.89
N MET A 8 -18.10 -81.89 -5.60
CA MET A 8 -17.54 -82.90 -4.69
C MET A 8 -18.07 -84.28 -5.13
N LEU A 9 -17.33 -85.37 -4.89
CA LEU A 9 -17.62 -86.76 -5.34
C LEU A 9 -17.19 -86.99 -6.81
N LEU A 10 -16.46 -88.03 -7.18
CA LEU A 10 -16.70 -89.44 -6.85
C LEU A 10 -15.55 -90.32 -7.39
N GLY A 11 -15.07 -91.29 -6.61
CA GLY A 11 -14.38 -92.51 -7.08
C GLY A 11 -12.94 -92.34 -7.58
N LEU A 12 -11.87 -92.83 -6.95
CA LEU A 12 -11.69 -94.14 -6.33
C LEU A 12 -12.16 -95.28 -7.24
N LEU A 13 -11.36 -95.61 -8.25
CA LEU A 13 -11.14 -96.97 -8.72
C LEU A 13 -9.66 -97.04 -9.17
N VAL A 14 -8.79 -97.75 -8.44
CA VAL A 14 -8.50 -99.20 -8.63
C VAL A 14 -7.78 -99.41 -9.95
N ALA A 15 -6.69 -100.15 -10.10
CA ALA A 15 -5.68 -100.75 -9.24
C ALA A 15 -4.70 -101.40 -10.23
N CYS A 16 -3.42 -101.44 -9.85
CA CYS A 16 -2.45 -102.48 -10.20
C CYS A 16 -2.27 -102.90 -11.67
N GLY A 17 -1.12 -102.52 -12.24
CA GLY A 17 -0.54 -103.15 -13.42
C GLY A 17 0.97 -102.91 -13.43
N ALA A 18 1.72 -103.83 -12.83
CA ALA A 18 3.14 -103.70 -12.56
C ALA A 18 4.01 -103.79 -13.83
N ALA A 19 5.13 -103.04 -13.75
CA ALA A 19 6.43 -103.34 -14.32
C ALA A 19 6.63 -103.15 -15.84
N LYS A 20 7.00 -101.92 -16.22
CA LYS A 20 8.06 -101.61 -17.19
C LYS A 20 8.66 -100.25 -16.84
N LYS A 21 9.99 -100.18 -16.73
CA LYS A 21 10.75 -99.03 -16.21
C LYS A 21 11.68 -98.54 -17.31
N GLU A 22 11.25 -97.50 -18.02
CA GLU A 22 12.13 -96.54 -18.69
C GLU A 22 11.58 -95.15 -18.36
N GLU A 23 12.45 -94.25 -17.92
CA GLU A 23 12.38 -92.81 -18.19
C GLU A 23 13.48 -92.07 -17.43
N LYS A 24 14.28 -91.29 -18.18
CA LYS A 24 14.59 -89.90 -17.85
C LYS A 24 14.90 -89.13 -19.15
N LEU A 25 13.87 -88.54 -19.73
CA LEU A 25 13.97 -87.24 -20.41
C LEU A 25 13.13 -86.28 -19.55
N ALA A 26 13.77 -85.23 -19.05
CA ALA A 26 13.11 -84.17 -18.32
C ALA A 26 13.53 -82.84 -18.94
N ASP A 27 12.71 -82.41 -19.89
CA ASP A 27 12.56 -81.01 -20.26
C ASP A 27 12.03 -80.22 -19.05
N LYS A 28 12.56 -79.02 -18.82
CA LYS A 28 12.09 -78.10 -17.79
C LYS A 28 12.27 -76.66 -18.27
N ASP A 29 11.24 -76.16 -18.93
CA ASP A 29 10.81 -74.76 -18.87
C ASP A 29 10.88 -74.25 -17.42
N LYS A 30 11.61 -73.15 -17.23
CA LYS A 30 11.65 -72.39 -15.98
C LYS A 30 11.21 -70.96 -16.26
N GLU A 31 9.93 -70.70 -16.02
CA GLU A 31 9.45 -69.34 -15.73
C GLU A 31 10.19 -68.81 -14.49
N LYS A 32 10.96 -67.73 -14.69
CA LYS A 32 11.62 -66.99 -13.61
C LYS A 32 10.54 -66.34 -12.74
N LYS A 33 10.45 -66.78 -11.50
CA LYS A 33 9.68 -66.11 -10.44
C LYS A 33 10.49 -64.89 -9.98
N GLU A 34 10.04 -63.70 -10.36
CA GLU A 34 10.72 -62.45 -10.01
C GLU A 34 10.63 -62.15 -8.51
N GLU A 35 11.77 -61.91 -7.89
CA GLU A 35 11.90 -61.52 -6.48
C GLU A 35 11.37 -60.09 -6.28
N LYS A 36 10.34 -59.93 -5.46
CA LYS A 36 9.72 -58.62 -5.21
C LYS A 36 10.41 -57.93 -4.04
N VAL A 37 11.00 -56.76 -4.33
CA VAL A 37 11.59 -55.88 -3.34
C VAL A 37 10.46 -55.10 -2.64
N PRO A 38 10.34 -55.13 -1.31
CA PRO A 38 9.32 -54.37 -0.59
C PRO A 38 9.62 -52.87 -0.68
N VAL A 39 8.59 -52.10 -1.00
CA VAL A 39 8.64 -50.63 -1.09
C VAL A 39 7.48 -50.03 -0.31
N GLU A 40 7.73 -48.88 0.31
CA GLU A 40 6.69 -48.10 0.96
C GLU A 40 5.99 -47.23 -0.07
N VAL A 41 4.66 -47.26 -0.07
CA VAL A 41 3.82 -46.46 -0.97
C VAL A 41 2.82 -45.65 -0.16
N ALA A 42 2.50 -44.46 -0.66
CA ALA A 42 1.43 -43.63 -0.12
C ALA A 42 0.40 -43.35 -1.23
N GLN A 43 -0.89 -43.35 -0.87
CA GLN A 43 -1.96 -42.93 -1.79
C GLN A 43 -1.97 -41.41 -1.91
N VAL A 44 -1.95 -40.90 -3.14
CA VAL A 44 -2.05 -39.46 -3.41
C VAL A 44 -3.49 -39.02 -3.19
N GLY A 45 -3.68 -38.02 -2.35
CA GLY A 45 -4.98 -37.39 -2.08
C GLY A 45 -4.92 -35.90 -2.38
N THR A 46 -6.04 -35.34 -2.82
CA THR A 46 -6.21 -33.89 -2.99
C THR A 46 -6.79 -33.29 -1.71
N GLY A 47 -6.20 -32.20 -1.24
CA GLY A 47 -6.70 -31.42 -0.11
C GLY A 47 -6.44 -29.93 -0.35
N PHE A 48 -7.04 -29.08 0.48
CA PHE A 48 -6.76 -27.65 0.45
C PHE A 48 -5.36 -27.40 1.02
N ILE A 49 -4.53 -26.68 0.26
CA ILE A 49 -3.22 -26.20 0.69
C ILE A 49 -3.37 -24.69 0.89
N GLU A 50 -3.33 -24.25 2.14
CA GLU A 50 -3.31 -22.82 2.45
C GLU A 50 -1.86 -22.38 2.67
N ALA A 51 -1.39 -21.46 1.82
CA ALA A 51 -0.10 -20.80 1.98
C ALA A 51 -0.36 -19.39 2.54
N THR A 52 -0.14 -19.21 3.85
CA THR A 52 -0.24 -17.89 4.47
C THR A 52 1.05 -17.11 4.23
N LEU A 53 1.01 -16.09 3.39
CA LEU A 53 2.07 -15.09 3.31
C LEU A 53 1.86 -14.04 4.40
N SER A 54 2.79 -13.99 5.35
CA SER A 54 2.90 -12.91 6.32
C SER A 54 3.95 -11.92 5.84
N ALA A 55 3.56 -10.66 5.65
CA ALA A 55 4.48 -9.58 5.31
C ALA A 55 4.42 -8.49 6.39
N SER A 56 5.57 -8.02 6.81
CA SER A 56 5.70 -6.86 7.69
C SER A 56 6.00 -5.64 6.84
N ALA A 57 5.33 -4.53 7.11
CA ALA A 57 5.58 -3.25 6.47
C ALA A 57 5.80 -2.18 7.55
N ASN A 58 6.57 -1.15 7.20
CA ASN A 58 6.75 0.00 8.06
C ASN A 58 5.58 0.97 7.87
N LEU A 59 5.18 1.62 8.95
CA LEU A 59 4.21 2.71 8.89
C LEU A 59 4.95 4.00 8.56
N GLU A 60 4.46 4.72 7.56
CA GLU A 60 4.94 6.04 7.18
C GLU A 60 3.84 7.07 7.39
N THR A 61 4.24 8.32 7.65
CA THR A 61 3.32 9.44 7.79
C THR A 61 2.76 9.83 6.43
N GLU A 62 1.46 10.14 6.36
CA GLU A 62 0.83 10.59 5.12
C GLU A 62 1.42 11.93 4.64
N ALA A 63 1.73 12.82 5.58
CA ALA A 63 2.37 14.11 5.28
C ALA A 63 3.32 14.52 6.40
N GLN A 64 4.49 15.02 6.01
CA GLN A 64 5.45 15.63 6.92
C GLN A 64 5.93 16.94 6.30
N VAL A 65 5.89 18.02 7.07
CA VAL A 65 6.27 19.36 6.60
C VAL A 65 7.16 20.04 7.62
N ALA A 66 8.30 20.56 7.16
CA ALA A 66 9.13 21.46 7.95
C ALA A 66 8.60 22.90 7.80
N VAL A 67 8.30 23.54 8.93
CA VAL A 67 7.77 24.92 8.97
C VAL A 67 8.94 25.90 9.08
N TYR A 68 9.02 26.82 8.13
CA TYR A 68 10.05 27.88 8.11
C TYR A 68 9.41 29.26 8.24
N SER A 69 10.15 30.19 8.86
CA SER A 69 9.76 31.59 8.86
C SER A 69 9.97 32.21 7.48
N ARG A 70 9.06 33.10 7.07
CA ARG A 70 9.20 33.88 5.83
C ARG A 70 10.20 35.03 5.96
N THR A 71 10.43 35.48 7.19
CA THR A 71 11.28 36.63 7.51
C THR A 71 12.26 36.25 8.60
N SER A 72 13.48 36.76 8.52
CA SER A 72 14.56 36.53 9.48
C SER A 72 14.50 37.51 10.67
N ASN A 73 13.40 37.46 11.42
CA ASN A 73 13.20 38.31 12.59
C ASN A 73 13.51 37.55 13.90
N LEU A 74 13.73 38.29 14.99
CA LEU A 74 13.92 37.70 16.32
C LEU A 74 12.63 36.99 16.78
N LEU A 75 12.78 35.83 17.42
CA LEU A 75 11.66 35.12 18.03
C LEU A 75 11.21 35.86 19.30
N LYS A 76 9.92 36.26 19.35
CA LYS A 76 9.34 36.99 20.48
C LYS A 76 8.63 36.06 21.46
N THR A 77 7.91 35.07 20.93
CA THR A 77 7.16 34.11 21.76
C THR A 77 7.02 32.79 21.02
N LEU A 78 7.21 31.68 21.73
CA LEU A 78 6.85 30.34 21.29
C LEU A 78 5.55 29.95 21.99
N LEU A 79 4.57 29.47 21.24
CA LEU A 79 3.20 29.24 21.73
C LEU A 79 2.85 27.75 21.86
N VAL A 80 3.76 26.86 21.47
CA VAL A 80 3.56 25.42 21.40
C VAL A 80 4.79 24.69 21.91
N GLU A 81 4.58 23.52 22.49
CA GLU A 81 5.64 22.62 22.96
C GLU A 81 5.72 21.34 22.12
N GLU A 82 6.79 20.57 22.34
CA GLU A 82 6.98 19.29 21.65
C GLU A 82 5.91 18.28 22.08
N GLY A 83 5.21 17.71 21.10
CA GLY A 83 4.13 16.75 21.33
C GLY A 83 2.73 17.38 21.35
N ASP A 84 2.61 18.71 21.28
CA ASP A 84 1.32 19.38 21.20
C ASP A 84 0.60 19.08 19.87
N HIS A 85 -0.71 18.82 19.98
CA HIS A 85 -1.57 18.69 18.81
C HIS A 85 -2.00 20.07 18.32
N VAL A 86 -1.59 20.42 17.10
CA VAL A 86 -1.91 21.70 16.44
C VAL A 86 -2.73 21.47 15.18
N ALA A 87 -3.66 22.38 14.91
CA ALA A 87 -4.48 22.37 13.72
C ALA A 87 -3.95 23.35 12.67
N LYS A 88 -4.46 23.21 11.44
CA LYS A 88 -4.11 24.12 10.34
C LYS A 88 -4.56 25.54 10.66
N GLY A 89 -3.61 26.45 10.71
CA GLY A 89 -3.85 27.88 10.97
C GLY A 89 -3.45 28.33 12.36
N ASP A 90 -3.09 27.40 13.24
CA ASP A 90 -2.64 27.74 14.59
C ASP A 90 -1.29 28.45 14.55
N VAL A 91 -1.15 29.46 15.40
CA VAL A 91 0.07 30.26 15.49
C VAL A 91 1.06 29.52 16.40
N LEU A 92 2.10 28.96 15.80
CA LEU A 92 3.14 28.22 16.53
C LEU A 92 4.13 29.15 17.24
N ALA A 93 4.48 30.26 16.57
CA ALA A 93 5.48 31.20 17.03
C ALA A 93 5.14 32.62 16.57
N ARG A 94 5.51 33.61 17.39
CA ARG A 94 5.43 35.03 17.04
C ARG A 94 6.83 35.59 16.94
N LEU A 95 7.17 36.11 15.77
CA LEU A 95 8.39 36.87 15.55
C LEU A 95 8.16 38.34 15.87
N ASP A 96 9.23 39.06 16.17
CA ASP A 96 9.15 40.50 16.36
C ASP A 96 8.80 41.22 15.05
N ASP A 97 7.88 42.17 15.13
CA ASP A 97 7.19 42.78 13.98
C ASP A 97 7.17 44.32 14.02
N GLU A 98 7.93 44.93 14.92
CA GLU A 98 7.89 46.38 15.19
C GLU A 98 8.26 47.21 13.94
N THR A 99 9.33 46.83 13.24
CA THR A 99 9.76 47.54 12.02
C THR A 99 8.71 47.44 10.92
N GLN A 100 8.08 46.27 10.79
CA GLN A 100 7.03 46.02 9.79
C GLN A 100 5.75 46.80 10.11
N LYS A 101 5.40 46.92 11.40
CA LYS A 101 4.28 47.75 11.87
C LYS A 101 4.50 49.22 11.53
N ILE A 102 5.67 49.77 11.88
CA ILE A 102 6.01 51.16 11.59
C ILE A 102 5.99 51.43 10.08
N ALA A 103 6.56 50.53 9.28
CA ALA A 103 6.55 50.64 7.82
C ALA A 103 5.12 50.62 7.25
N ARG A 104 4.26 49.73 7.78
CA ARG A 104 2.85 49.64 7.41
C ARG A 104 2.10 50.93 7.77
N GLU A 105 2.30 51.45 8.98
CA GLU A 105 1.65 52.68 9.43
C GLU A 105 2.05 53.89 8.59
N LYS A 106 3.34 54.01 8.25
CA LYS A 106 3.83 55.07 7.34
C LYS A 106 3.22 54.95 5.94
N ALA A 107 3.14 53.73 5.40
CA ALA A 107 2.52 53.49 4.10
C ALA A 107 1.01 53.82 4.14
N GLN A 108 0.32 53.43 5.20
CA GLN A 108 -1.10 53.72 5.41
C GLN A 108 -1.37 55.23 5.50
N ALA A 109 -0.57 55.98 6.27
CA ALA A 109 -0.72 57.43 6.37
C ALA A 109 -0.47 58.14 5.02
N THR A 110 0.49 57.62 4.23
CA THR A 110 0.76 58.13 2.88
C THR A 110 -0.42 57.85 1.94
N PHE A 111 -0.98 56.63 2.01
CA PHE A 111 -2.16 56.25 1.25
C PHE A 111 -3.36 57.14 1.58
N GLU A 112 -3.68 57.34 2.86
CA GLU A 112 -4.81 58.18 3.28
C GLU A 112 -4.64 59.65 2.87
N LYS A 113 -3.41 60.16 2.91
CA LYS A 113 -3.11 61.52 2.44
C LYS A 113 -3.38 61.62 0.93
N ASN A 114 -2.89 60.67 0.15
CA ASN A 114 -3.06 60.66 -1.30
C ASN A 114 -4.51 60.43 -1.70
N GLU A 115 -5.24 59.58 -0.98
CA GLU A 115 -6.67 59.34 -1.20
C GLU A 115 -7.48 60.61 -0.96
N LYS A 116 -7.25 61.31 0.15
CA LYS A 116 -7.92 62.60 0.44
C LYS A 116 -7.62 63.64 -0.63
N GLU A 117 -6.38 63.70 -1.07
CA GLU A 117 -5.96 64.63 -2.13
C GLU A 117 -6.63 64.28 -3.47
N TYR A 118 -6.68 63.00 -3.84
CA TYR A 118 -7.39 62.52 -5.02
C TYR A 118 -8.89 62.85 -4.96
N LEU A 119 -9.56 62.57 -3.84
CA LEU A 119 -10.98 62.88 -3.65
C LEU A 119 -11.24 64.39 -3.74
N ARG A 120 -10.36 65.20 -3.15
CA ARG A 120 -10.41 66.66 -3.25
C ARG A 120 -10.30 67.10 -4.71
N GLN A 121 -9.30 66.61 -5.44
CA GLN A 121 -9.10 66.97 -6.85
C GLN A 121 -10.25 66.48 -7.74
N LYS A 122 -10.80 65.29 -7.48
CA LYS A 122 -11.98 64.77 -8.16
C LYS A 122 -13.18 65.73 -8.00
N SER A 123 -13.48 66.17 -6.78
CA SER A 123 -14.59 67.11 -6.55
C SER A 123 -14.38 68.47 -7.24
N LEU A 124 -13.13 68.96 -7.27
CA LEU A 124 -12.78 70.20 -7.98
C LEU A 124 -12.86 70.05 -9.50
N PHE A 125 -12.51 68.89 -10.04
CA PHE A 125 -12.63 68.59 -11.46
C PHE A 125 -14.09 68.50 -11.90
N GLU A 126 -14.95 67.85 -11.10
CA GLU A 126 -16.40 67.81 -11.31
C GLU A 126 -17.02 69.21 -11.31
N GLN A 127 -16.51 70.11 -10.48
CA GLN A 127 -16.89 71.54 -10.44
C GLN A 127 -16.23 72.39 -11.55
N LYS A 128 -15.47 71.77 -12.48
CA LYS A 128 -14.71 72.44 -13.56
C LYS A 128 -13.71 73.49 -13.07
N MET A 129 -13.20 73.35 -11.84
CA MET A 129 -12.28 74.32 -11.22
C MET A 129 -10.79 73.97 -11.39
N ILE A 130 -10.45 72.79 -11.93
CA ILE A 130 -9.07 72.39 -12.24
C ILE A 130 -8.98 71.80 -13.66
N SER A 131 -7.81 71.87 -14.28
CA SER A 131 -7.56 71.33 -15.61
C SER A 131 -7.40 69.81 -15.59
N GLN A 132 -7.65 69.16 -16.73
CA GLN A 132 -7.52 67.71 -16.88
C GLN A 132 -6.09 67.22 -16.63
N GLN A 133 -5.08 68.08 -16.87
CA GLN A 133 -3.69 67.75 -16.61
C GLN A 133 -3.40 67.64 -15.10
N VAL A 134 -3.89 68.60 -14.30
CA VAL A 134 -3.72 68.58 -12.83
C VAL A 134 -4.41 67.35 -12.21
N PHE A 135 -5.59 66.99 -12.71
CA PHE A 135 -6.29 65.78 -12.24
C PHE A 135 -5.53 64.49 -12.61
N ASN A 136 -5.01 64.37 -13.83
CA ASN A 136 -4.29 63.17 -14.27
C ASN A 136 -2.98 62.93 -13.50
N ASP A 137 -2.32 63.99 -13.03
CA ASP A 137 -1.09 63.89 -12.21
C ASP A 137 -1.33 63.20 -10.85
N THR A 138 -2.58 63.07 -10.40
CA THR A 138 -2.93 62.32 -9.17
C THR A 138 -3.17 60.84 -9.36
N LEU A 139 -3.24 60.39 -10.62
CA LEU A 139 -3.60 59.00 -10.95
C LEU A 139 -2.38 58.06 -11.03
N PHE A 140 -1.17 58.62 -10.90
CA PHE A 140 0.12 57.92 -11.03
C PHE A 140 1.04 58.28 -9.86
#